data_AF-A0A6V7V2E2-F1
#
_entry.id   AF-A0A6V7V2E2-F1
#
_cell.length_a   1.000
_cell.length_b   1.000
_cell.length_c   1.000
_cell.angle_alpha   90.00
_cell.angle_beta   90.00
_cell.angle_gamma   90.00
#
_symmetry.space_group_name_H-M   'P 1'
#
loop_
_entity.id
_entity.type
_entity.pdbx_description
1 polymer ?
#
loop_
_entity_poly.entity_id
_entity_poly.type
_entity_poly.pdbx_seq_one_letter_code
_entity_poly.pdbx_strand_id
1 'polypeptide(L)'
;MTALNVPLEKLHFVRGQSYQLSEPYTKDLLRLSSLVSLRDAVRAGAEVIKQMDDPLLSGILYPLLQALDEQYLKVDGQFGGLDQRKIFILAEEQLPRIKLGKRFHLMNPMVPGLTGSKMSSSEEYSKIDLLDDPDVVSAKIDSANCPSIESGIDNGVLAFYQHVVFPIIGGSIIMNNQQFCDFPSLQKAFKEELIKENELKNYLKQFLNGILAKVQENCLNTPEFKEILSKAYPKVSINNDDFSKLCVNKLKEKISFDVGPFGDKFEFIPSKTITQSSLIFNMDSSIGGQSRPVKILWRCSPKGNFTLAHIYALIQLKIFCDKGFQCTILISDLDAFLDKLKCPWQDLKKRTENHLKILKQLINLLGMEDVSICLSSDYEFERFNFWGFWSGACYNTKSLKYQTPKSC
;
A
#
# COMPACT_ATOMS: atom_id res chain seq x y z
N MET A 1 -0.85 6.37 -24.57
CA MET A 1 0.13 5.57 -25.33
C MET A 1 -0.21 5.49 -26.81
N THR A 2 -1.43 5.07 -27.19
CA THR A 2 -1.88 5.04 -28.60
C THR A 2 -1.81 6.41 -29.28
N ALA A 3 -2.24 7.49 -28.60
CA ALA A 3 -2.13 8.85 -29.11
C ALA A 3 -0.69 9.32 -29.41
N LEU A 4 0.31 8.65 -28.83
CA LEU A 4 1.74 8.91 -29.01
C LEU A 4 2.42 7.88 -29.93
N ASN A 5 1.66 6.99 -30.58
CA ASN A 5 2.15 5.94 -31.48
C ASN A 5 3.24 5.03 -30.86
N VAL A 6 3.17 4.79 -29.55
CA VAL A 6 4.12 3.91 -28.88
C VAL A 6 3.76 2.44 -29.16
N PRO A 7 4.70 1.59 -29.61
CA PRO A 7 4.45 0.17 -29.82
C PRO A 7 4.09 -0.52 -28.50
N LEU A 8 2.93 -1.17 -28.46
CA LEU A 8 2.36 -1.74 -27.22
C LEU A 8 2.75 -3.21 -26.99
N GLU A 9 3.38 -3.87 -27.97
CA GLU A 9 3.70 -5.30 -27.94
C GLU A 9 4.59 -5.71 -26.76
N LYS A 10 5.47 -4.81 -26.32
CA LYS A 10 6.39 -5.01 -25.19
C LYS A 10 5.89 -4.36 -23.90
N LEU A 11 4.68 -3.80 -23.89
CA LEU A 11 4.11 -3.12 -22.72
C LEU A 11 3.14 -4.06 -22.01
N HIS A 12 3.37 -4.30 -20.72
CA HIS A 12 2.53 -5.18 -19.89
C HIS A 12 1.88 -4.38 -18.76
N PHE A 13 0.57 -4.51 -18.62
CA PHE A 13 -0.17 -3.96 -17.49
C PHE A 13 -0.39 -5.06 -16.44
N VAL A 14 0.14 -4.85 -15.24
CA VAL A 14 -0.02 -5.78 -14.11
C VAL A 14 -0.66 -5.04 -12.94
N ARG A 15 -1.72 -5.61 -12.36
CA ARG A 15 -2.34 -5.08 -11.14
C ARG A 15 -1.64 -5.65 -9.92
N GLY A 16 -1.20 -4.82 -8.97
CA GLY A 16 -0.49 -5.26 -7.76
C GLY A 16 -1.23 -6.37 -6.99
N GLN A 17 -2.55 -6.23 -6.82
CA GLN A 17 -3.41 -7.23 -6.17
C GLN A 17 -3.32 -8.64 -6.79
N SER A 18 -2.92 -8.75 -8.06
CA SER A 18 -2.79 -10.05 -8.72
C SER A 18 -1.72 -10.94 -8.06
N TYR A 19 -0.66 -10.36 -7.46
CA TYR A 19 0.45 -11.12 -6.86
C TYR A 19 0.84 -10.69 -5.44
N GLN A 20 0.58 -9.45 -5.02
CA GLN A 20 1.02 -8.93 -3.71
C GLN A 20 0.34 -9.60 -2.51
N LEU A 21 -0.74 -10.36 -2.74
CA LEU A 21 -1.42 -11.17 -1.71
C LEU A 21 -1.06 -12.66 -1.79
N SER A 22 -0.09 -13.03 -2.65
CA SER A 22 0.33 -14.42 -2.77
C SER A 22 1.21 -14.84 -1.60
N GLU A 23 1.14 -16.11 -1.23
CA GLU A 23 1.96 -16.70 -0.17
C GLU A 23 3.45 -16.37 -0.30
N PRO A 24 4.10 -16.52 -1.48
CA PRO A 24 5.53 -16.23 -1.59
C PRO A 24 5.83 -14.75 -1.30
N TYR A 25 5.02 -13.83 -1.85
CA TYR A 25 5.20 -12.40 -1.66
C TYR A 25 5.06 -12.01 -0.19
N THR A 26 4.03 -12.51 0.48
CA THR A 26 3.81 -12.26 1.91
C THR A 26 4.96 -12.81 2.76
N LYS A 27 5.49 -14.00 2.43
CA LYS A 27 6.66 -14.56 3.12
C LYS A 27 7.88 -13.65 3.00
N ASP A 28 8.18 -13.15 1.80
CA ASP A 28 9.30 -12.23 1.62
C ASP A 28 9.08 -10.87 2.27
N LEU A 29 7.83 -10.38 2.32
CA LEU A 29 7.46 -9.18 3.07
C LEU A 29 7.75 -9.36 4.56
N LEU A 30 7.30 -10.46 5.18
CA LEU A 30 7.58 -10.74 6.59
C LEU A 30 9.09 -10.87 6.86
N ARG A 31 9.83 -11.52 5.95
CA ARG A 31 11.30 -11.60 6.04
C ARG A 31 11.95 -10.23 5.98
N LEU A 32 11.49 -9.35 5.09
CA LEU A 32 12.00 -7.99 4.96
C LEU A 32 11.65 -7.15 6.20
N SER A 33 10.42 -7.25 6.70
CA SER A 33 9.97 -6.56 7.93
C SER A 33 10.76 -6.97 9.18
N SER A 34 11.30 -8.19 9.23
CA SER A 34 12.17 -8.64 10.34
C SER A 34 13.57 -8.02 10.32
N LEU A 35 13.99 -7.44 9.18
CA LEU A 35 15.32 -6.88 8.96
C LEU A 35 15.33 -5.34 8.93
N VAL A 36 14.34 -4.73 8.27
CA VAL A 36 14.27 -3.29 8.09
C VAL A 36 13.88 -2.61 9.40
N SER A 37 14.65 -1.60 9.82
CA SER A 37 14.31 -0.82 11.00
C SER A 37 13.16 0.14 10.72
N LEU A 38 12.38 0.49 11.74
CA LEU A 38 11.33 1.51 11.63
C LEU A 38 11.89 2.83 11.06
N ARG A 39 13.09 3.22 11.51
CA ARG A 39 13.78 4.43 11.05
C ARG A 39 14.06 4.39 9.56
N ASP A 40 14.54 3.27 9.04
CA ASP A 40 14.90 3.12 7.62
C ASP A 40 13.64 3.11 6.75
N ALA A 41 12.58 2.42 7.18
CA ALA A 41 11.30 2.41 6.47
C ALA A 41 10.67 3.82 6.40
N VAL A 42 10.61 4.55 7.52
CA VAL A 42 10.08 5.93 7.55
C VAL A 42 10.95 6.85 6.70
N ARG A 43 12.27 6.74 6.81
CA ARG A 43 13.20 7.52 5.98
C ARG A 43 13.01 7.25 4.49
N ALA A 44 12.83 5.99 4.11
CA ALA A 44 12.63 5.58 2.72
C ALA A 44 11.34 6.17 2.13
N GLY A 45 10.25 6.18 2.90
CA GLY A 45 8.96 6.73 2.48
C GLY A 45 8.81 8.24 2.58
N ALA A 46 9.80 8.97 3.14
CA ALA A 46 9.64 10.36 3.56
C ALA A 46 9.18 11.34 2.44
N GLU A 47 9.61 11.12 1.20
CA GLU A 47 9.32 11.99 0.05
C GLU A 47 8.12 11.54 -0.79
N VAL A 48 7.62 10.33 -0.54
CA VAL A 48 6.56 9.68 -1.31
C VAL A 48 5.25 9.60 -0.52
N ILE A 49 5.36 9.39 0.79
CA ILE A 49 4.23 9.18 1.68
C ILE A 49 3.96 10.46 2.45
N LYS A 50 2.68 10.79 2.64
CA LYS A 50 2.28 11.93 3.47
C LYS A 50 2.79 11.74 4.90
N GLN A 51 3.63 12.67 5.35
CA GLN A 51 4.18 12.63 6.70
C GLN A 51 3.10 13.01 7.72
N MET A 52 3.03 12.23 8.80
CA MET A 52 2.18 12.48 9.96
C MET A 52 3.02 12.29 11.23
N ASP A 53 2.68 12.99 12.30
CA ASP A 53 3.41 12.90 13.58
C ASP A 53 3.39 11.46 14.15
N ASP A 54 2.26 10.77 13.97
CA ASP A 54 2.08 9.35 14.31
C ASP A 54 1.85 8.53 13.03
N PRO A 55 2.91 8.05 12.36
CA PRO A 55 2.77 7.34 11.10
C PRO A 55 2.08 5.99 11.30
N LEU A 56 1.09 5.70 10.45
CA LEU A 56 0.42 4.40 10.42
C LEU A 56 1.36 3.31 9.89
N LEU A 57 1.13 2.07 10.33
CA LEU A 57 1.89 0.90 9.86
C LEU A 57 1.84 0.74 8.33
N SER A 58 0.73 1.14 7.71
CA SER A 58 0.59 1.11 6.24
C SER A 58 1.63 1.97 5.53
N GLY A 59 1.93 3.16 6.05
CA GLY A 59 3.00 4.02 5.53
C GLY A 59 4.39 3.42 5.73
N ILE A 60 4.58 2.65 6.79
CA ILE A 60 5.85 1.97 7.07
C ILE A 60 6.04 0.77 6.13
N LEU A 61 4.98 0.06 5.77
CA LEU A 61 5.05 -1.11 4.86
C LEU A 61 5.22 -0.72 3.39
N TYR A 62 4.75 0.46 2.99
CA TYR A 62 4.75 0.88 1.58
C TYR A 62 6.13 0.76 0.89
N PRO A 63 7.25 1.27 1.47
CA PRO A 63 8.56 1.14 0.82
C PRO A 63 9.04 -0.31 0.69
N LEU A 64 8.65 -1.19 1.61
CA LEU A 64 9.00 -2.61 1.59
C LEU A 64 8.26 -3.33 0.46
N LEU A 65 6.99 -3.00 0.24
CA LEU A 65 6.20 -3.53 -0.87
C LEU A 65 6.81 -3.13 -2.22
N GLN A 66 7.09 -1.84 -2.39
CA GLN A 66 7.65 -1.32 -3.62
C GLN A 66 9.03 -1.95 -3.93
N ALA A 67 9.85 -2.22 -2.91
CA ALA A 67 11.11 -2.94 -3.09
C ALA A 67 10.88 -4.39 -3.56
N LEU A 68 9.89 -5.10 -3.03
CA LEU A 68 9.61 -6.48 -3.43
C LEU A 68 9.00 -6.58 -4.84
N ASP A 69 8.28 -5.56 -5.30
CA ASP A 69 7.72 -5.51 -6.65
C ASP A 69 8.80 -5.75 -7.73
N GLU A 70 10.02 -5.26 -7.52
CA GLU A 70 11.17 -5.49 -8.41
C GLU A 70 11.45 -6.99 -8.66
N GLN A 71 11.42 -7.79 -7.59
CA GLN A 71 11.69 -9.22 -7.67
C GLN A 71 10.50 -9.97 -8.29
N TYR A 72 9.28 -9.62 -7.90
CA TYR A 72 8.07 -10.36 -8.27
C TYR A 72 7.60 -10.06 -9.70
N LEU A 73 7.86 -8.85 -10.19
CA LEU A 73 7.69 -8.50 -11.61
C LEU A 73 8.85 -8.98 -12.48
N LYS A 74 9.92 -9.53 -11.87
CA LYS A 74 11.11 -10.07 -12.55
C LYS A 74 11.73 -9.07 -13.53
N VAL A 75 11.81 -7.81 -13.12
CA VAL A 75 12.45 -6.74 -13.90
C VAL A 75 13.93 -6.67 -13.59
N ASP A 76 14.74 -6.13 -14.50
CA ASP A 76 16.17 -5.87 -14.25
C ASP A 76 16.43 -4.50 -13.60
N GLY A 77 15.47 -3.59 -13.73
CA GLY A 77 15.54 -2.25 -13.18
C GLY A 77 14.19 -1.58 -12.97
N GLN A 78 14.15 -0.59 -12.08
CA GLN A 78 12.97 0.22 -11.81
C GLN A 78 13.21 1.67 -12.25
N PHE A 79 12.21 2.24 -12.90
CA PHE A 79 12.19 3.63 -13.34
C PHE A 79 11.19 4.44 -12.50
N GLY A 80 11.58 5.63 -12.06
CA GLY A 80 10.72 6.54 -11.31
C GLY A 80 11.27 7.97 -11.22
N GLY A 81 10.62 8.81 -10.41
CA GLY A 81 11.10 10.16 -10.13
C GLY A 81 12.27 10.17 -9.13
N LEU A 82 13.02 11.27 -9.09
CA LEU A 82 14.06 11.49 -8.08
C LEU A 82 13.52 11.44 -6.63
N ASP A 83 12.24 11.74 -6.42
CA ASP A 83 11.56 11.63 -5.13
C ASP A 83 11.41 10.18 -4.62
N GLN A 84 11.59 9.19 -5.49
CA GLN A 84 11.60 7.77 -5.13
C GLN A 84 12.99 7.24 -4.76
N ARG A 85 14.04 8.07 -4.86
CA ARG A 85 15.44 7.68 -4.63
C ARG A 85 15.65 6.92 -3.33
N LYS A 86 15.01 7.36 -2.24
CA LYS A 86 15.19 6.74 -0.92
C LYS A 86 14.58 5.34 -0.84
N ILE A 87 13.50 5.07 -1.60
CA ILE A 87 12.91 3.73 -1.72
C ILE A 87 13.83 2.83 -2.55
N PHE A 88 14.40 3.36 -3.63
CA PHE A 88 15.36 2.62 -4.47
C PHE A 88 16.60 2.19 -3.68
N ILE A 89 17.16 3.09 -2.86
CA ILE A 89 18.28 2.78 -1.97
C ILE A 89 17.89 1.69 -0.95
N LEU A 90 16.68 1.78 -0.37
CA LEU A 90 16.18 0.75 0.54
C LEU A 90 16.12 -0.62 -0.16
N ALA A 91 15.59 -0.68 -1.39
CA ALA A 91 15.54 -1.91 -2.16
C ALA A 91 16.95 -2.47 -2.40
N GLU A 92 17.88 -1.61 -2.82
CA GLU A 92 19.26 -2.00 -3.12
C GLU A 92 20.01 -2.55 -1.89
N GLU A 93 19.78 -1.97 -0.70
CA GLU A 93 20.43 -2.39 0.54
C GLU A 93 19.81 -3.66 1.15
N GLN A 94 18.48 -3.81 1.07
CA GLN A 94 17.75 -4.80 1.86
C GLN A 94 17.41 -6.08 1.08
N LEU A 95 17.14 -6.00 -0.23
CA LEU A 95 16.84 -7.19 -1.04
C LEU A 95 17.99 -8.23 -1.02
N PRO A 96 19.28 -7.85 -1.12
CA PRO A 96 20.39 -8.80 -1.02
C PRO A 96 20.45 -9.55 0.33
N ARG A 97 20.02 -8.90 1.41
CA ARG A 97 20.05 -9.50 2.77
C ARG A 97 19.04 -10.63 2.91
N ILE A 98 17.95 -10.61 2.15
CA ILE A 98 16.99 -11.72 2.04
C ILE A 98 17.30 -12.67 0.87
N LYS A 99 18.50 -12.59 0.29
CA LYS A 99 18.96 -13.39 -0.85
C LYS A 99 18.19 -13.13 -2.14
N LEU A 100 17.62 -11.94 -2.29
CA LEU A 100 17.07 -11.45 -3.55
C LEU A 100 18.12 -10.58 -4.27
N GLY A 101 18.05 -10.49 -5.60
CA GLY A 101 19.03 -9.73 -6.38
C GLY A 101 18.82 -8.21 -6.26
N LYS A 102 19.89 -7.43 -6.49
CA LYS A 102 19.78 -5.98 -6.72
C LYS A 102 19.22 -5.69 -8.10
N ARG A 103 18.68 -4.48 -8.29
CA ARG A 103 18.23 -3.92 -9.57
C ARG A 103 18.87 -2.58 -9.85
N PHE A 104 18.92 -2.19 -11.12
CA PHE A 104 19.35 -0.85 -11.48
C PHE A 104 18.17 0.14 -11.38
N HIS A 105 18.44 1.37 -10.98
CA HIS A 105 17.40 2.39 -10.83
C HIS A 105 17.64 3.56 -11.77
N LEU A 106 16.61 3.91 -12.53
CA LEU A 106 16.60 5.06 -13.44
C LEU A 106 15.70 6.15 -12.85
N MET A 107 16.25 7.34 -12.64
CA MET A 107 15.54 8.44 -11.98
C MET A 107 15.39 9.64 -12.91
N ASN A 108 14.14 10.04 -13.18
CA ASN A 108 13.86 11.29 -13.87
C ASN A 108 14.01 12.49 -12.95
N PRO A 109 14.49 13.64 -13.46
CA PRO A 109 14.56 14.87 -12.70
C PRO A 109 13.16 15.34 -12.28
N MET A 110 13.12 16.16 -11.24
CA MET A 110 11.88 16.82 -10.82
C MET A 110 11.49 17.85 -11.86
N VAL A 111 10.45 17.58 -12.63
CA VAL A 111 9.93 18.53 -13.63
C VAL A 111 9.05 19.56 -12.91
N PRO A 112 9.36 20.86 -13.00
CA PRO A 112 8.52 21.91 -12.44
C PRO A 112 7.15 21.90 -13.13
N GLY A 113 6.09 22.06 -12.33
CA GLY A 113 4.73 22.27 -12.81
C GLY A 113 4.56 23.65 -13.42
N LEU A 114 3.38 23.88 -14.01
CA LEU A 114 3.08 25.13 -14.75
C LEU A 114 3.11 26.37 -13.85
N THR A 115 2.86 26.21 -12.55
CA THR A 115 2.91 27.30 -11.57
C THR A 115 4.31 27.53 -10.98
N GLY A 116 5.33 26.77 -11.40
CA GLY A 116 6.72 26.89 -10.94
C GLY A 116 7.09 26.04 -9.70
N SER A 117 6.13 25.33 -9.11
CA SER A 117 6.35 24.34 -8.03
C SER A 117 6.16 22.91 -8.55
N LYS A 118 6.42 21.88 -7.72
CA LYS A 118 6.17 20.47 -8.07
C LYS A 118 4.71 20.28 -8.50
N MET A 119 4.47 19.57 -9.61
CA MET A 119 3.12 19.16 -9.99
C MET A 119 2.45 18.41 -8.82
N SER A 120 1.42 19.00 -8.23
CA SER A 120 0.73 18.48 -7.06
C SER A 120 -0.67 18.02 -7.45
N SER A 121 -1.04 16.80 -7.06
CA SER A 121 -2.41 16.32 -7.28
C SER A 121 -3.46 17.12 -6.48
N SER A 122 -3.02 17.88 -5.47
CA SER A 122 -3.85 18.56 -4.48
C SER A 122 -4.30 19.97 -4.89
N GLU A 123 -3.69 20.57 -5.92
CA GLU A 123 -4.03 21.91 -6.40
C GLU A 123 -4.59 21.82 -7.83
N GLU A 124 -5.88 22.10 -8.00
CA GLU A 124 -6.62 21.90 -9.25
C GLU A 124 -6.07 22.74 -10.43
N TYR A 125 -5.56 23.95 -10.14
CA TYR A 125 -4.94 24.84 -11.12
C TYR A 125 -3.46 24.57 -11.37
N SER A 126 -2.80 23.74 -10.55
CA SER A 126 -1.37 23.42 -10.71
C SER A 126 -1.10 22.36 -11.78
N LYS A 127 -2.14 21.67 -12.25
CA LYS A 127 -2.06 20.51 -13.17
C LYS A 127 -3.03 20.65 -14.34
N ILE A 128 -2.62 20.21 -15.51
CA ILE A 128 -3.50 19.97 -16.65
C ILE A 128 -3.96 18.50 -16.58
N ASP A 129 -5.26 18.28 -16.50
CA ASP A 129 -5.84 16.94 -16.59
C ASP A 129 -5.86 16.48 -18.06
N LEU A 130 -5.75 15.18 -18.30
CA LEU A 130 -5.81 14.61 -19.64
C LEU A 130 -7.19 14.78 -20.29
N LEU A 131 -8.22 15.01 -19.47
CA LEU A 131 -9.61 15.20 -19.90
C LEU A 131 -10.08 16.67 -19.78
N ASP A 132 -9.18 17.61 -19.51
CA ASP A 132 -9.53 19.04 -19.49
C ASP A 132 -9.93 19.53 -20.89
N ASP A 133 -10.98 20.35 -20.96
CA ASP A 133 -11.39 20.99 -22.22
C ASP A 133 -10.30 21.94 -22.76
N PRO A 134 -10.20 22.14 -24.08
CA PRO A 134 -9.16 22.98 -24.70
C PRO A 134 -9.07 24.41 -24.14
N ASP A 135 -10.20 24.98 -23.73
CA ASP A 135 -10.27 26.31 -23.14
C ASP A 135 -9.66 26.34 -21.72
N VAL A 136 -9.91 25.29 -20.93
CA VAL A 136 -9.35 25.12 -19.57
C VAL A 136 -7.84 24.93 -19.64
N VAL A 137 -7.37 24.09 -20.57
CA VAL A 137 -5.95 23.89 -20.84
C VAL A 137 -5.28 25.23 -21.20
N SER A 138 -5.91 25.99 -22.10
CA SER A 138 -5.40 27.29 -22.53
C SER A 138 -5.30 28.29 -21.37
N ALA A 139 -6.34 28.38 -20.54
CA ALA A 139 -6.37 29.24 -19.37
C ALA A 139 -5.30 28.87 -18.34
N LYS A 140 -5.10 27.57 -18.09
CA LYS A 140 -4.04 27.08 -17.18
C LYS A 140 -2.65 27.45 -17.69
N ILE A 141 -2.38 27.30 -18.98
CA ILE A 141 -1.10 27.69 -19.59
C ILE A 141 -0.90 29.20 -19.56
N ASP A 142 -1.96 30.00 -19.77
CA ASP A 142 -1.88 31.46 -19.65
C ASP A 142 -1.50 31.91 -18.23
N SER A 143 -2.07 31.24 -17.23
CA SER A 143 -1.75 31.47 -15.82
C SER A 143 -0.38 30.94 -15.37
N ALA A 144 0.32 30.17 -16.23
CA ALA A 144 1.60 29.56 -15.90
C ALA A 144 2.69 30.61 -15.70
N ASN A 145 3.56 30.39 -14.72
CA ASN A 145 4.70 31.26 -14.48
C ASN A 145 5.81 30.95 -15.49
N CYS A 146 6.22 31.94 -16.28
CA CYS A 146 7.24 31.80 -17.32
C CYS A 146 8.36 32.85 -17.15
N PRO A 147 9.12 32.78 -16.05
CA PRO A 147 10.15 33.77 -15.76
C PRO A 147 11.32 33.66 -16.75
N SER A 148 12.07 34.76 -16.91
CA SER A 148 13.30 34.76 -17.71
C SER A 148 14.35 33.83 -17.11
N ILE A 149 15.24 33.28 -17.95
CA ILE A 149 16.24 32.27 -17.54
C ILE A 149 17.23 32.83 -16.49
N GLU A 150 17.38 34.15 -16.40
CA GLU A 150 18.29 34.82 -15.45
C GLU A 150 17.72 34.94 -14.03
N SER A 151 16.43 34.67 -13.85
CA SER A 151 15.74 34.83 -12.56
C SER A 151 16.13 33.80 -11.50
N GLY A 152 16.83 32.72 -11.86
CA GLY A 152 17.14 31.62 -10.95
C GLY A 152 15.90 30.83 -10.48
N ILE A 153 14.73 31.10 -11.05
CA ILE A 153 13.46 30.42 -10.78
C ILE A 153 13.20 29.39 -11.89
N ASP A 154 12.77 28.19 -11.51
CA ASP A 154 12.44 27.12 -12.45
C ASP A 154 11.26 27.53 -13.36
N ASN A 155 11.51 27.56 -14.67
CA ASN A 155 10.50 27.89 -15.67
C ASN A 155 9.76 26.61 -16.10
N GLY A 156 8.53 26.46 -15.61
CA GLY A 156 7.66 25.32 -15.92
C GLY A 156 7.38 25.17 -17.42
N VAL A 157 7.15 26.29 -18.13
CA VAL A 157 6.87 26.28 -19.57
C VAL A 157 8.06 25.74 -20.37
N LEU A 158 9.28 26.21 -20.10
CA LEU A 158 10.49 25.71 -20.75
C LEU A 158 10.78 24.25 -20.40
N ALA A 159 10.53 23.83 -19.17
CA ALA A 159 10.70 22.42 -18.77
C ALA A 159 9.78 21.48 -19.56
N PHE A 160 8.55 21.90 -19.88
CA PHE A 160 7.65 21.15 -20.78
C PHE A 160 8.24 21.02 -22.18
N TYR A 161 8.91 22.05 -22.71
CA TYR A 161 9.59 21.92 -24.00
C TYR A 161 10.68 20.86 -23.97
N GLN A 162 11.55 20.92 -22.96
CA GLN A 162 12.68 19.99 -22.80
C GLN A 162 12.23 18.53 -22.63
N HIS A 163 11.23 18.29 -21.77
CA HIS A 163 10.86 16.94 -21.34
C HIS A 163 9.66 16.34 -22.08
N VAL A 164 8.85 17.14 -22.75
CA VAL A 164 7.61 16.67 -23.41
C VAL A 164 7.60 17.02 -24.90
N VAL A 165 7.73 18.30 -25.26
CA VAL A 165 7.54 18.74 -26.66
C VAL A 165 8.61 18.17 -27.59
N PHE A 166 9.90 18.43 -27.31
CA PHE A 166 10.99 17.95 -28.17
C PHE A 166 11.06 16.41 -28.25
N PRO A 167 10.95 15.65 -27.14
CA PRO A 167 10.97 14.19 -27.20
C PRO A 167 9.82 13.58 -28.01
N ILE A 168 8.63 14.19 -28.00
CA ILE A 168 7.47 13.67 -28.75
C ILE A 168 7.54 14.03 -30.23
N ILE A 169 7.95 15.25 -30.57
CA ILE A 169 8.03 15.70 -31.97
C ILE A 169 9.18 14.99 -32.69
N GLY A 170 10.31 14.76 -32.02
CA GLY A 170 11.49 14.12 -32.61
C GLY A 170 12.08 14.87 -33.80
N GLY A 171 11.76 16.16 -33.93
CA GLY A 171 12.10 17.02 -35.07
C GLY A 171 12.06 18.50 -34.68
N SER A 172 12.03 19.38 -35.68
CA SER A 172 12.08 20.82 -35.44
C SER A 172 10.71 21.44 -35.18
N ILE A 173 10.67 22.38 -34.24
CA ILE A 173 9.52 23.26 -34.03
C ILE A 173 9.73 24.58 -34.77
N ILE A 174 8.66 25.18 -35.27
CA ILE A 174 8.71 26.49 -35.95
C ILE A 174 7.96 27.49 -35.09
N MET A 175 8.63 28.54 -34.65
CA MET A 175 8.04 29.66 -33.93
C MET A 175 8.58 30.96 -34.51
N ASN A 176 7.70 31.90 -34.84
CA ASN A 176 8.04 33.20 -35.42
C ASN A 176 8.99 33.10 -36.64
N ASN A 177 8.70 32.18 -37.57
CA ASN A 177 9.51 31.86 -38.75
C ASN A 177 10.95 31.39 -38.45
N GLN A 178 11.29 31.10 -37.19
CA GLN A 178 12.55 30.47 -36.80
C GLN A 178 12.32 28.99 -36.51
N GLN A 179 13.25 28.16 -36.98
CA GLN A 179 13.22 26.71 -36.82
C GLN A 179 14.17 26.30 -35.69
N PHE A 180 13.64 25.62 -34.67
CA PHE A 180 14.41 25.12 -33.53
C PHE A 180 14.44 23.59 -33.57
N CYS A 181 15.63 23.03 -33.70
CA CYS A 181 15.82 21.58 -33.80
C CYS A 181 16.05 20.91 -32.43
N ASP A 182 16.36 21.69 -31.39
CA ASP A 182 16.66 21.20 -30.06
C ASP A 182 16.29 22.20 -28.95
N PHE A 183 16.25 21.73 -27.72
CA PHE A 183 15.95 22.58 -26.56
C PHE A 183 17.02 23.68 -26.31
N PRO A 184 18.33 23.42 -26.43
CA PRO A 184 19.35 24.45 -26.24
C PRO A 184 19.21 25.65 -27.19
N SER A 185 18.89 25.44 -28.47
CA SER A 185 18.66 26.55 -29.41
C SER A 185 17.45 27.39 -29.02
N LEU A 186 16.35 26.73 -28.59
CA LEU A 186 15.17 27.41 -28.10
C LEU A 186 15.45 28.22 -26.84
N GLN A 187 16.15 27.62 -25.88
CA GLN A 187 16.51 28.26 -24.62
C GLN A 187 17.38 29.50 -24.85
N LYS A 188 18.33 29.43 -25.78
CA LYS A 188 19.17 30.56 -26.16
C LYS A 188 18.34 31.68 -26.78
N ALA A 189 17.45 31.37 -27.71
CA ALA A 189 16.59 32.37 -28.35
C ALA A 189 15.61 33.04 -27.38
N PHE A 190 15.10 32.30 -26.39
CA PHE A 190 14.30 32.90 -25.31
C PHE A 190 15.15 33.80 -24.40
N LYS A 191 16.41 33.42 -24.12
CA LYS A 191 17.33 34.24 -23.33
C LYS A 191 17.70 35.55 -24.03
N GLU A 192 17.90 35.50 -25.34
CA GLU A 192 18.22 36.67 -26.18
C GLU A 192 16.99 37.52 -26.54
N GLU A 193 15.83 37.25 -25.92
CA GLU A 193 14.55 37.93 -26.15
C GLU A 193 14.06 37.88 -27.62
N LEU A 194 14.59 36.94 -28.42
CA LEU A 194 14.16 36.70 -29.80
C LEU A 194 12.78 36.06 -29.87
N ILE A 195 12.40 35.33 -28.82
CA ILE A 195 11.09 34.70 -28.66
C ILE A 195 10.42 35.27 -27.41
N LYS A 196 9.17 35.70 -27.54
CA LYS A 196 8.39 36.22 -26.43
C LYS A 196 7.66 35.12 -25.67
N GLU A 197 7.35 35.36 -24.40
CA GLU A 197 6.57 34.45 -23.55
C GLU A 197 5.26 34.00 -24.21
N ASN A 198 4.51 34.93 -24.81
CA ASN A 198 3.24 34.63 -25.46
C ASN A 198 3.39 33.62 -26.61
N GLU A 199 4.51 33.64 -27.33
CA GLU A 199 4.76 32.72 -28.44
C GLU A 199 5.02 31.30 -27.92
N LEU A 200 5.84 31.17 -26.86
CA LEU A 200 6.06 29.90 -26.17
C LEU A 200 4.75 29.31 -25.64
N LYS A 201 3.94 30.13 -24.96
CA LYS A 201 2.65 29.69 -24.42
C LYS A 201 1.68 29.30 -25.53
N ASN A 202 1.57 30.08 -26.60
CA ASN A 202 0.66 29.80 -27.70
C ASN A 202 1.01 28.51 -28.46
N TYR A 203 2.30 28.28 -28.73
CA TYR A 203 2.72 27.01 -29.34
C TYR A 203 2.44 25.83 -28.40
N LEU A 204 2.73 25.98 -27.10
CA LEU A 204 2.47 24.93 -26.11
C LEU A 204 0.98 24.59 -26.00
N LYS A 205 0.08 25.59 -26.04
CA LYS A 205 -1.38 25.38 -26.09
C LYS A 205 -1.79 24.55 -27.30
N GLN A 206 -1.35 24.93 -28.49
CA GLN A 206 -1.68 24.22 -29.74
C GLN A 206 -1.18 22.77 -29.70
N PHE A 207 0.05 22.58 -29.24
CA PHE A 207 0.67 21.27 -29.11
C PHE A 207 -0.08 20.37 -28.11
N LEU A 208 -0.33 20.85 -26.89
CA LEU A 208 -1.01 20.07 -25.86
C LEU A 208 -2.46 19.77 -26.24
N ASN A 209 -3.22 20.76 -26.73
CA ASN A 209 -4.59 20.54 -27.18
C ASN A 209 -4.66 19.51 -28.33
N GLY A 210 -3.69 19.51 -29.25
CA GLY A 210 -3.61 18.51 -30.31
C GLY A 210 -3.39 17.08 -29.80
N ILE A 211 -2.56 16.90 -28.77
CA ILE A 211 -2.33 15.59 -28.14
C ILE A 211 -3.54 15.17 -27.30
N LEU A 212 -4.06 16.08 -26.47
CA LEU A 212 -5.20 15.81 -25.59
C LEU A 212 -6.47 15.49 -26.38
N ALA A 213 -6.71 16.17 -27.51
CA ALA A 213 -7.83 15.86 -28.40
C ALA A 213 -7.80 14.38 -28.86
N LYS A 214 -6.63 13.87 -29.27
CA LYS A 214 -6.48 12.45 -29.65
C LYS A 214 -6.73 11.49 -28.47
N VAL A 215 -6.34 11.88 -27.26
CA VAL A 215 -6.60 11.07 -26.06
C VAL A 215 -8.10 11.07 -25.74
N GLN A 216 -8.72 12.25 -25.73
CA GLN A 216 -10.14 12.45 -25.44
C GLN A 216 -11.02 11.75 -26.47
N GLU A 217 -10.68 11.81 -27.76
CA GLU A 217 -11.40 11.08 -28.81
C GLU A 217 -11.38 9.56 -28.54
N ASN A 218 -10.21 8.99 -28.24
CA ASN A 218 -10.09 7.56 -27.94
C ASN A 218 -10.82 7.16 -26.65
N CYS A 219 -10.80 8.00 -25.62
CA CYS A 219 -11.41 7.72 -24.33
C CYS A 219 -12.94 7.99 -24.30
N LEU A 220 -13.42 9.08 -24.88
CA LEU A 220 -14.82 9.51 -24.78
C LEU A 220 -15.74 8.85 -25.82
N ASN A 221 -15.18 8.26 -26.88
CA ASN A 221 -15.96 7.51 -27.87
C ASN A 221 -16.43 6.14 -27.35
N THR A 222 -15.88 5.64 -26.24
CA THR A 222 -16.32 4.37 -25.62
C THR A 222 -17.31 4.63 -24.48
N PRO A 223 -18.55 4.10 -24.55
CA PRO A 223 -19.55 4.31 -23.50
C PRO A 223 -19.12 3.71 -22.15
N GLU A 224 -18.38 2.60 -22.19
CA GLU A 224 -17.79 1.95 -21.01
C GLU A 224 -16.88 2.90 -20.22
N PHE A 225 -16.07 3.71 -20.91
CA PHE A 225 -15.14 4.63 -20.26
C PHE A 225 -15.89 5.76 -19.53
N LYS A 226 -16.98 6.29 -20.12
CA LYS A 226 -17.81 7.31 -19.47
C LYS A 226 -18.44 6.78 -18.18
N GLU A 227 -18.91 5.54 -18.21
CA GLU A 227 -19.44 4.88 -17.02
C GLU A 227 -18.36 4.72 -15.94
N ILE A 228 -17.18 4.22 -16.31
CA ILE A 228 -16.04 4.08 -15.40
C ILE A 228 -15.65 5.43 -14.80
N LEU A 229 -15.56 6.48 -15.60
CA LEU A 229 -15.18 7.82 -15.13
C LEU A 229 -16.17 8.35 -14.07
N SER A 230 -17.47 8.19 -14.33
CA SER A 230 -18.52 8.61 -13.39
C SER A 230 -18.48 7.85 -12.06
N LYS A 231 -18.12 6.56 -12.09
CA LYS A 231 -18.00 5.70 -10.91
C LYS A 231 -16.70 5.92 -10.15
N ALA A 232 -15.60 6.19 -10.87
CA ALA A 232 -14.26 6.36 -10.30
C ALA A 232 -14.11 7.71 -9.58
N TYR A 233 -14.65 8.78 -10.16
CA TYR A 233 -14.59 10.13 -9.61
C TYR A 233 -16.01 10.74 -9.55
N PRO A 234 -16.85 10.28 -8.62
CA PRO A 234 -18.17 10.87 -8.45
C PRO A 234 -18.01 12.36 -8.13
N LYS A 235 -18.71 13.22 -8.88
CA LYS A 235 -18.76 14.67 -8.60
C LYS A 235 -19.52 14.87 -7.30
N VAL A 236 -18.81 14.80 -6.17
CA VAL A 236 -19.38 15.11 -4.86
C VAL A 236 -19.55 16.62 -4.80
N SER A 237 -20.78 17.11 -4.95
CA SER A 237 -21.14 18.45 -4.51
C SER A 237 -21.10 18.47 -2.99
N ILE A 238 -19.98 18.87 -2.41
CA ILE A 238 -19.81 18.90 -0.95
C ILE A 238 -20.58 20.09 -0.40
N ASN A 239 -21.74 19.83 0.21
CA ASN A 239 -22.22 20.66 1.32
C ASN A 239 -21.48 20.18 2.58
N ASN A 240 -20.93 21.12 3.37
CA ASN A 240 -20.07 20.83 4.53
C ASN A 240 -20.69 19.91 5.60
N ASP A 241 -22.00 19.67 5.56
CA ASP A 241 -22.71 18.77 6.49
C ASP A 241 -22.53 17.27 6.17
N ASP A 242 -22.12 16.90 4.94
CA ASP A 242 -22.12 15.50 4.49
C ASP A 242 -20.85 14.72 4.84
N PHE A 243 -19.72 15.39 5.15
CA PHE A 243 -18.49 14.71 5.56
C PHE A 243 -18.65 13.92 6.86
N SER A 244 -19.43 14.46 7.80
CA SER A 244 -19.76 13.79 9.06
C SER A 244 -20.67 12.58 8.84
N LYS A 245 -21.62 12.67 7.89
CA LYS A 245 -22.56 11.59 7.57
C LYS A 245 -21.93 10.48 6.73
N LEU A 246 -21.02 10.78 5.80
CA LEU A 246 -20.31 9.79 4.97
C LEU A 246 -19.39 8.88 5.80
N CYS A 247 -18.64 9.46 6.75
CA CYS A 247 -17.80 8.70 7.68
C CYS A 247 -18.62 7.84 8.65
N VAL A 248 -19.80 8.33 9.09
CA VAL A 248 -20.67 7.62 10.04
C VAL A 248 -21.53 6.53 9.36
N ASN A 249 -21.95 6.73 8.11
CA ASN A 249 -22.79 5.76 7.41
C ASN A 249 -21.99 4.55 6.88
N LYS A 250 -20.70 4.72 6.53
CA LYS A 250 -19.82 3.57 6.21
C LYS A 250 -19.54 2.66 7.41
N LEU A 251 -19.69 3.16 8.64
CA LEU A 251 -19.54 2.35 9.86
C LEU A 251 -20.76 1.46 10.16
N LYS A 252 -21.90 1.67 9.47
CA LYS A 252 -23.14 0.92 9.68
C LYS A 252 -23.40 -0.18 8.65
N GLU A 253 -22.62 -0.27 7.58
CA GLU A 253 -22.57 -1.50 6.83
C GLU A 253 -22.00 -2.56 7.76
N LYS A 254 -22.85 -3.49 8.19
CA LYS A 254 -22.41 -4.76 8.75
C LYS A 254 -21.54 -5.39 7.67
N ILE A 255 -20.23 -5.17 7.73
CA ILE A 255 -19.27 -5.87 6.90
C ILE A 255 -19.34 -7.32 7.37
N SER A 256 -20.18 -8.12 6.71
CA SER A 256 -20.08 -9.57 6.76
C SER A 256 -18.78 -9.91 6.07
N PHE A 257 -17.71 -10.02 6.84
CA PHE A 257 -16.53 -10.71 6.36
C PHE A 257 -16.93 -12.19 6.26
N ASP A 258 -16.81 -12.80 5.09
CA ASP A 258 -16.64 -14.25 5.01
C ASP A 258 -15.31 -14.55 5.69
N VAL A 259 -15.37 -14.84 7.00
CA VAL A 259 -14.20 -15.04 7.86
C VAL A 259 -13.67 -16.46 7.67
N GLY A 260 -13.08 -16.70 6.50
CA GLY A 260 -12.30 -17.91 6.21
C GLY A 260 -13.02 -19.24 6.55
N PRO A 261 -12.27 -20.33 6.74
CA PRO A 261 -12.86 -21.67 6.93
C PRO A 261 -13.53 -21.90 8.30
N PHE A 262 -13.67 -20.87 9.16
CA PHE A 262 -14.16 -21.01 10.54
C PHE A 262 -15.64 -20.61 10.76
N GLY A 263 -16.37 -20.38 9.66
CA GLY A 263 -17.84 -20.31 9.60
C GLY A 263 -18.41 -18.90 9.50
N ASP A 264 -19.62 -18.81 8.93
CA ASP A 264 -20.20 -17.59 8.36
C ASP A 264 -20.81 -16.60 9.37
N LYS A 265 -20.71 -16.87 10.69
CA LYS A 265 -21.35 -16.05 11.74
C LYS A 265 -20.45 -15.85 12.95
N PHE A 266 -19.78 -14.69 13.01
CA PHE A 266 -19.12 -14.21 14.21
C PHE A 266 -20.06 -13.24 14.96
N GLU A 267 -20.69 -13.71 16.04
CA GLU A 267 -21.43 -12.82 16.95
C GLU A 267 -20.49 -12.31 18.04
N PHE A 268 -20.37 -10.99 18.15
CA PHE A 268 -19.61 -10.34 19.20
C PHE A 268 -20.26 -10.62 20.56
N ILE A 269 -19.56 -11.37 21.40
CA ILE A 269 -19.89 -11.48 22.82
C ILE A 269 -19.22 -10.30 23.53
N PRO A 270 -19.98 -9.35 24.11
CA PRO A 270 -19.39 -8.25 24.86
C PRO A 270 -18.79 -8.80 26.17
N SER A 271 -17.50 -9.11 26.18
CA SER A 271 -16.78 -9.58 27.38
C SER A 271 -15.91 -8.47 27.97
N LYS A 272 -15.93 -8.32 29.30
CA LYS A 272 -14.86 -7.66 30.05
C LYS A 272 -13.65 -8.57 30.11
N THR A 273 -12.43 -8.02 30.14
CA THR A 273 -11.21 -8.82 30.40
C THR A 273 -11.34 -9.50 31.76
N ILE A 274 -11.42 -10.82 31.78
CA ILE A 274 -11.50 -11.62 33.01
C ILE A 274 -10.08 -12.05 33.37
N THR A 275 -9.57 -11.54 34.49
CA THR A 275 -8.21 -11.82 35.00
C THR A 275 -8.16 -12.94 36.04
N GLN A 276 -9.31 -13.39 36.56
CA GLN A 276 -9.38 -14.43 37.59
C GLN A 276 -9.93 -15.74 37.04
N SER A 277 -9.21 -16.83 37.31
CA SER A 277 -9.59 -18.21 36.95
C SER A 277 -10.91 -18.67 37.57
N SER A 278 -11.31 -18.09 38.70
CA SER A 278 -12.57 -18.41 39.39
C SER A 278 -13.82 -17.99 38.62
N LEU A 279 -13.78 -16.90 37.84
CA LEU A 279 -14.91 -16.43 37.03
C LEU A 279 -15.21 -17.34 35.84
N ILE A 280 -14.24 -18.17 35.43
CA ILE A 280 -14.36 -19.18 34.39
C ILE A 280 -15.18 -20.40 34.87
N PHE A 281 -15.25 -20.62 36.19
CA PHE A 281 -16.00 -21.73 36.76
C PHE A 281 -17.51 -21.49 36.83
N ASN A 282 -17.96 -20.24 36.70
CA ASN A 282 -19.38 -19.87 36.73
C ASN A 282 -19.95 -19.54 35.34
N MET A 283 -19.20 -19.75 34.26
CA MET A 283 -19.73 -19.57 32.92
C MET A 283 -20.51 -20.83 32.50
N ASP A 284 -21.84 -20.74 32.63
CA ASP A 284 -22.73 -21.60 31.87
C ASP A 284 -22.50 -21.35 30.37
N SER A 285 -22.65 -22.41 29.56
CA SER A 285 -22.58 -22.35 28.10
C SER A 285 -23.61 -21.38 27.47
N SER A 286 -24.54 -20.88 28.27
CA SER A 286 -25.59 -19.91 27.92
C SER A 286 -25.16 -18.44 28.10
N ILE A 287 -24.02 -18.04 27.53
CA ILE A 287 -23.71 -16.61 27.42
C ILE A 287 -24.65 -16.00 26.36
N GLY A 288 -25.69 -15.30 26.80
CA GLY A 288 -26.54 -14.47 25.94
C GLY A 288 -27.78 -15.15 25.34
N GLY A 289 -28.33 -16.19 25.95
CA GLY A 289 -29.64 -16.75 25.58
C GLY A 289 -29.68 -17.48 24.23
N GLN A 290 -28.53 -17.79 23.61
CA GLN A 290 -28.46 -18.61 22.41
C GLN A 290 -27.69 -19.93 22.66
N SER A 291 -28.22 -21.01 22.07
CA SER A 291 -27.80 -22.41 22.20
C SER A 291 -26.60 -22.79 21.32
N ARG A 292 -25.55 -21.95 21.24
CA ARG A 292 -24.33 -22.28 20.47
C ARG A 292 -23.12 -22.48 21.38
N PRO A 293 -22.24 -23.47 21.09
CA PRO A 293 -21.04 -23.68 21.89
C PRO A 293 -20.08 -22.48 21.77
N VAL A 294 -19.59 -22.00 22.91
CA VAL A 294 -18.59 -20.93 22.96
C VAL A 294 -17.24 -21.47 22.50
N LYS A 295 -16.59 -20.74 21.58
CA LYS A 295 -15.29 -21.12 21.01
C LYS A 295 -14.14 -20.49 21.80
N ILE A 296 -13.16 -21.29 22.21
CA ILE A 296 -11.97 -20.85 22.96
C ILE A 296 -10.70 -21.17 22.17
N LEU A 297 -9.84 -20.16 22.02
CA LEU A 297 -8.56 -20.28 21.32
C LEU A 297 -7.40 -20.24 22.31
N TRP A 298 -6.55 -21.27 22.28
CA TRP A 298 -5.22 -21.21 22.89
C TRP A 298 -4.15 -21.06 21.81
N ARG A 299 -3.32 -20.01 21.93
CA ARG A 299 -2.19 -19.77 21.03
C ARG A 299 -0.90 -20.29 21.65
N CYS A 300 -0.15 -21.07 20.89
CA CYS A 300 1.15 -21.59 21.27
C CYS A 300 2.16 -21.28 20.15
N SER A 301 3.13 -20.41 20.43
CA SER A 301 4.17 -20.07 19.44
C SER A 301 5.41 -20.95 19.63
N PRO A 302 5.97 -21.58 18.56
CA PRO A 302 7.14 -22.45 18.63
C PRO A 302 8.48 -21.69 18.80
N LYS A 303 8.54 -20.77 19.77
CA LYS A 303 9.67 -19.88 20.06
C LYS A 303 10.86 -20.57 20.74
N GLY A 304 10.61 -21.66 21.45
CA GLY A 304 11.60 -22.42 22.21
C GLY A 304 11.11 -23.84 22.45
N ASN A 305 11.73 -24.58 23.38
CA ASN A 305 11.28 -25.93 23.70
C ASN A 305 9.90 -25.90 24.38
N PHE A 306 9.15 -26.98 24.20
CA PHE A 306 7.91 -27.20 24.94
C PHE A 306 8.24 -27.37 26.44
N THR A 307 7.52 -26.67 27.31
CA THR A 307 7.80 -26.60 28.76
C THR A 307 6.58 -26.95 29.60
N LEU A 308 6.77 -27.17 30.91
CA LEU A 308 5.68 -27.44 31.85
C LEU A 308 4.59 -26.35 31.87
N ALA A 309 4.94 -25.10 31.55
CA ALA A 309 3.95 -24.02 31.42
C ALA A 309 2.90 -24.31 30.33
N HIS A 310 3.30 -24.99 29.25
CA HIS A 310 2.39 -25.39 28.20
C HIS A 310 1.46 -26.53 28.65
N ILE A 311 1.94 -27.42 29.50
CA ILE A 311 1.11 -28.48 30.12
C ILE A 311 0.06 -27.85 31.02
N TYR A 312 0.42 -26.84 31.82
CA TYR A 312 -0.55 -26.10 32.63
C TYR A 312 -1.66 -25.49 31.74
N ALA A 313 -1.30 -24.86 30.61
CA ALA A 313 -2.27 -24.33 29.67
C ALA A 313 -3.16 -25.42 29.04
N LEU A 314 -2.61 -26.58 28.70
CA LEU A 314 -3.38 -27.74 28.20
C LEU A 314 -4.37 -28.28 29.25
N ILE A 315 -3.99 -28.32 30.53
CA ILE A 315 -4.90 -28.72 31.61
C ILE A 315 -6.08 -27.73 31.71
N GLN A 316 -5.81 -26.42 31.61
CA GLN A 316 -6.89 -25.43 31.55
C GLN A 316 -7.78 -25.64 30.33
N LEU A 317 -7.18 -25.93 29.17
CA LEU A 317 -7.91 -26.25 27.94
C LEU A 317 -8.79 -27.49 28.09
N LYS A 318 -8.32 -28.52 28.80
CA LYS A 318 -9.12 -29.70 29.14
C LYS A 318 -10.35 -29.32 29.97
N ILE A 319 -10.18 -28.52 31.02
CA ILE A 319 -11.29 -28.07 31.87
C ILE A 319 -12.36 -27.34 31.04
N PHE A 320 -11.96 -26.57 30.03
CA PHE A 320 -12.88 -25.95 29.09
C PHE A 320 -13.59 -26.98 28.20
N CYS A 321 -12.87 -27.95 27.66
CA CYS A 321 -13.48 -29.02 26.85
C CYS A 321 -14.52 -29.81 27.66
N ASP A 322 -14.18 -30.19 28.89
CA ASP A 322 -15.05 -30.95 29.80
C ASP A 322 -16.33 -30.17 30.18
N LYS A 323 -16.31 -28.84 30.07
CA LYS A 323 -17.47 -27.95 30.27
C LYS A 323 -18.28 -27.68 29.00
N GLY A 324 -17.95 -28.35 27.88
CA GLY A 324 -18.67 -28.22 26.61
C GLY A 324 -18.26 -27.02 25.75
N PHE A 325 -17.11 -26.39 26.02
CA PHE A 325 -16.56 -25.34 25.15
C PHE A 325 -15.85 -25.96 23.93
N GLN A 326 -16.03 -25.36 22.76
CA GLN A 326 -15.30 -25.77 21.56
C GLN A 326 -13.90 -25.16 21.58
N CYS A 327 -12.88 -25.97 21.83
CA CYS A 327 -11.51 -25.52 21.98
C CYS A 327 -10.67 -25.72 20.70
N THR A 328 -9.82 -24.74 20.41
CA THR A 328 -8.89 -24.75 19.28
C THR A 328 -7.50 -24.36 19.77
N ILE A 329 -6.48 -25.09 19.28
CA ILE A 329 -5.07 -24.79 19.51
C ILE A 329 -4.50 -24.23 18.22
N LEU A 330 -4.06 -22.98 18.25
CA LEU A 330 -3.31 -22.38 17.14
C LEU A 330 -1.82 -22.44 17.43
N ILE A 331 -1.08 -23.17 16.61
CA ILE A 331 0.37 -23.11 16.59
C ILE A 331 0.76 -21.85 15.80
N SER A 332 1.08 -20.78 16.52
CA SER A 332 1.40 -19.48 15.95
C SER A 332 2.86 -19.42 15.49
N ASP A 333 3.15 -20.13 14.39
CA ASP A 333 4.49 -20.25 13.81
C ASP A 333 5.02 -18.93 13.23
N LEU A 334 4.21 -18.17 12.49
CA LEU A 334 4.64 -16.87 11.96
C LEU A 334 4.98 -15.86 13.06
N ASP A 335 4.23 -15.84 14.17
CA ASP A 335 4.59 -15.03 15.35
C ASP A 335 5.95 -15.41 15.94
N ALA A 336 6.29 -16.70 15.93
CA ALA A 336 7.57 -17.16 16.44
C ALA A 336 8.73 -16.68 15.59
N PHE A 337 8.51 -16.49 14.28
CA PHE A 337 9.47 -15.87 13.38
C PHE A 337 9.56 -14.35 13.58
N LEU A 338 8.43 -13.67 13.72
CA LEU A 338 8.37 -12.22 13.88
C LEU A 338 8.93 -11.74 15.23
N ASP A 339 8.90 -12.59 16.26
CA ASP A 339 9.62 -12.37 17.52
C ASP A 339 11.14 -12.56 17.31
N LYS A 340 11.79 -11.46 16.92
CA LYS A 340 13.19 -11.40 16.50
C LYS A 340 14.09 -12.22 17.43
N LEU A 341 14.93 -13.08 16.84
CA LEU A 341 15.90 -13.97 17.50
C LEU A 341 15.31 -15.22 18.21
N LYS A 342 13.99 -15.42 18.26
CA LYS A 342 13.42 -16.64 18.88
C LYS A 342 13.43 -17.83 17.93
N CYS A 343 12.91 -17.67 16.71
CA CYS A 343 12.89 -18.74 15.71
C CYS A 343 13.34 -18.24 14.32
N PRO A 344 14.54 -18.61 13.85
CA PRO A 344 14.95 -18.35 12.47
C PRO A 344 14.00 -18.99 11.46
N TRP A 345 13.83 -18.36 10.28
CA TRP A 345 12.95 -18.86 9.21
C TRP A 345 13.27 -20.30 8.80
N GLN A 346 14.56 -20.67 8.77
CA GLN A 346 15.03 -22.00 8.38
C GLN A 346 14.64 -23.10 9.39
N ASP A 347 14.49 -22.73 10.65
CA ASP A 347 14.14 -23.66 11.73
C ASP A 347 12.63 -23.74 11.96
N LEU A 348 11.87 -22.76 11.45
CA LEU A 348 10.45 -22.59 11.75
C LEU A 348 9.64 -23.85 11.47
N LYS A 349 9.84 -24.47 10.31
CA LYS A 349 9.15 -25.71 9.94
C LYS A 349 9.43 -26.84 10.94
N LYS A 350 10.70 -27.06 11.26
CA LYS A 350 11.14 -28.13 12.18
C LYS A 350 10.59 -27.91 13.59
N ARG A 351 10.58 -26.66 14.07
CA ARG A 351 10.05 -26.33 15.41
C ARG A 351 8.54 -26.48 15.49
N THR A 352 7.84 -26.09 14.43
CA THR A 352 6.39 -26.26 14.30
C THR A 352 6.02 -27.73 14.29
N GLU A 353 6.72 -28.55 13.50
CA GLU A 353 6.55 -30.02 13.48
C GLU A 353 6.82 -30.65 14.85
N ASN A 354 7.85 -30.20 15.56
CA ASN A 354 8.16 -30.67 16.91
C ASN A 354 7.03 -30.36 17.90
N HIS A 355 6.53 -29.11 17.90
CA HIS A 355 5.40 -28.72 18.76
C HIS A 355 4.14 -29.51 18.42
N LEU A 356 3.84 -29.69 17.14
CA LEU A 356 2.68 -30.45 16.69
C LEU A 356 2.74 -31.91 17.17
N LYS A 357 3.91 -32.56 17.07
CA LYS A 357 4.10 -33.93 17.56
C LYS A 357 3.90 -34.05 19.07
N ILE A 358 4.48 -33.13 19.85
CA ILE A 358 4.35 -33.10 21.30
C ILE A 358 2.89 -32.84 21.70
N LEU A 359 2.24 -31.84 21.09
CA LEU A 359 0.84 -31.51 21.36
C LEU A 359 -0.09 -32.69 21.08
N LYS A 360 0.06 -33.37 19.94
CA LYS A 360 -0.75 -34.56 19.60
C LYS A 360 -0.61 -35.66 20.65
N GLN A 361 0.60 -35.92 21.14
CA GLN A 361 0.82 -36.91 22.19
C GLN A 361 0.15 -36.50 23.50
N LEU A 362 0.30 -35.24 23.92
CA LEU A 362 -0.29 -34.74 25.15
C LEU A 362 -1.83 -34.71 25.10
N ILE A 363 -2.41 -34.33 23.97
CA ILE A 363 -3.86 -34.33 23.74
C ILE A 363 -4.44 -35.73 23.86
N ASN A 364 -3.76 -36.72 23.27
CA ASN A 364 -4.14 -38.13 23.39
C ASN A 364 -4.08 -38.60 24.85
N LEU A 365 -3.00 -38.27 25.57
CA LEU A 365 -2.85 -38.60 26.99
C LEU A 365 -3.90 -37.94 27.89
N LEU A 366 -4.37 -36.74 27.53
CA LEU A 366 -5.40 -35.98 28.26
C LEU A 366 -6.84 -36.33 27.84
N GLY A 367 -7.02 -37.21 26.84
CA GLY A 367 -8.32 -37.62 26.31
C GLY A 367 -9.11 -36.45 25.69
N MET A 368 -8.44 -35.56 24.96
CA MET A 368 -9.03 -34.34 24.37
C MET A 368 -9.25 -34.50 22.85
N GLU A 369 -9.98 -35.53 22.43
CA GLU A 369 -10.12 -35.92 21.01
C GLU A 369 -10.83 -34.86 20.14
N ASP A 370 -11.72 -34.06 20.74
CA ASP A 370 -12.51 -33.03 20.04
C ASP A 370 -11.76 -31.71 19.79
N VAL A 371 -10.49 -31.59 20.23
CA VAL A 371 -9.71 -30.36 20.09
C VAL A 371 -9.07 -30.25 18.70
N SER A 372 -9.40 -29.16 18.01
CA SER A 372 -8.80 -28.82 16.72
C SER A 372 -7.43 -28.18 16.91
N ILE A 373 -6.44 -28.63 16.12
CA ILE A 373 -5.11 -28.01 16.05
C ILE A 373 -4.95 -27.39 14.66
N CYS A 374 -4.61 -26.11 14.63
CA CYS A 374 -4.44 -25.31 13.43
C CYS A 374 -3.04 -24.68 13.41
N LEU A 375 -2.41 -24.52 12.25
CA LEU A 375 -1.20 -23.72 12.10
C LEU A 375 -1.58 -22.32 11.62
N SER A 376 -0.92 -21.25 12.09
CA SER A 376 -1.15 -19.91 11.53
C SER A 376 -0.83 -19.84 10.04
N SER A 377 0.24 -20.52 9.61
CA SER A 377 0.63 -20.60 8.21
C SER A 377 -0.41 -21.28 7.30
N ASP A 378 -1.31 -22.12 7.82
CA ASP A 378 -2.34 -22.76 6.99
C ASP A 378 -3.40 -21.75 6.50
N TYR A 379 -3.60 -20.65 7.21
CA TYR A 379 -4.72 -19.72 6.98
C TYR A 379 -4.28 -18.28 6.65
N GLU A 380 -3.12 -17.85 7.15
CA GLU A 380 -2.62 -16.48 6.97
C GLU A 380 -2.19 -16.16 5.53
N PHE A 381 -1.98 -17.19 4.70
CA PHE A 381 -1.60 -17.04 3.29
C PHE A 381 -2.75 -17.29 2.30
N GLU A 382 -3.95 -17.64 2.77
CA GLU A 382 -5.12 -17.73 1.90
C GLU A 382 -5.56 -16.33 1.45
N ARG A 383 -5.78 -16.19 0.13
CA ARG A 383 -6.02 -14.90 -0.56
C ARG A 383 -7.15 -14.05 0.07
N PHE A 384 -8.16 -14.69 0.67
CA PHE A 384 -9.30 -14.03 1.31
C PHE A 384 -8.97 -13.47 2.70
N ASN A 385 -8.10 -14.12 3.47
CA ASN A 385 -7.80 -13.73 4.86
C ASN A 385 -6.83 -12.55 4.94
N PHE A 386 -5.91 -12.42 3.98
CA PHE A 386 -4.90 -11.36 3.97
C PHE A 386 -5.49 -9.97 3.67
N TRP A 387 -6.62 -9.89 2.96
CA TRP A 387 -7.33 -8.61 2.75
C TRP A 387 -7.76 -7.97 4.09
N GLY A 388 -8.11 -8.80 5.08
CA GLY A 388 -8.44 -8.37 6.44
C GLY A 388 -7.27 -7.71 7.19
N PHE A 389 -6.03 -8.19 6.98
CA PHE A 389 -4.82 -7.58 7.54
C PHE A 389 -4.61 -6.15 6.99
N TRP A 390 -4.78 -5.96 5.68
CA TRP A 390 -4.64 -4.66 5.03
C TRP A 390 -5.76 -3.69 5.38
N SER A 391 -7.00 -4.16 5.47
CA SER A 391 -8.09 -3.32 5.96
C SER A 391 -7.84 -2.90 7.42
N GLY A 392 -7.42 -3.81 8.31
CA GLY A 392 -7.15 -3.47 9.71
C GLY A 392 -6.02 -2.46 9.90
N ALA A 393 -4.95 -2.55 9.10
CA ALA A 393 -3.81 -1.63 9.16
C ALA A 393 -4.16 -0.18 8.77
N CYS A 394 -5.18 0.01 7.93
CA CYS A 394 -5.68 1.33 7.53
C CYS A 394 -6.76 1.87 8.48
N TYR A 395 -7.44 1.00 9.23
CA TYR A 395 -8.54 1.35 10.14
C TYR A 395 -8.14 1.12 11.61
N ASN A 396 -7.21 1.93 12.14
CA ASN A 396 -6.99 1.98 13.58
C ASN A 396 -6.95 3.43 14.07
N THR A 397 -8.12 4.05 14.14
CA THR A 397 -8.34 5.36 14.76
C THR A 397 -8.73 5.19 16.22
N LYS A 398 -7.78 4.85 17.10
CA LYS A 398 -7.84 5.23 18.51
C LYS A 398 -6.42 5.49 19.00
N SER A 399 -6.19 6.73 19.42
CA SER A 399 -5.00 7.12 20.18
C SER A 399 -4.90 6.27 21.44
N LEU A 400 -4.03 5.27 21.42
CA LEU A 400 -3.56 4.60 22.63
C LEU A 400 -2.61 5.56 23.34
N LYS A 401 -3.17 6.44 24.18
CA LYS A 401 -2.40 7.16 25.19
C LYS A 401 -1.77 6.11 26.12
N TYR A 402 -0.49 5.84 25.92
CA TYR A 402 0.33 5.14 26.91
C TYR A 402 0.30 5.95 28.21
N GLN A 403 -0.43 5.45 29.21
CA GLN A 403 -0.25 5.90 30.59
C GLN A 403 1.08 5.34 31.07
N THR A 404 2.07 6.20 31.21
CA THR A 404 3.28 5.90 31.99
C THR A 404 2.89 5.61 33.44
N PRO A 405 3.44 4.57 34.09
CA PRO A 405 3.21 4.36 35.50
C PRO A 405 3.89 5.50 36.27
N LYS A 406 3.12 6.24 37.08
CA LYS A 406 3.66 7.15 38.08
C LYS A 406 4.45 6.31 39.09
N SER A 407 5.74 6.61 39.22
CA SER A 407 6.58 6.17 40.32
C SER A 407 5.98 6.64 41.65
N CYS A 408 5.81 5.71 42.59
CA CYS A 408 5.83 6.01 44.01
C CYS A 408 7.27 6.14 44.48
#